data_AF-A0A2S7VP59-F1
#
_entry.id   AF-A0A2S7VP59-F1
#
_cell.length_a   1.000
_cell.length_b   1.000
_cell.length_c   1.000
_cell.angle_alpha   90.00
_cell.angle_beta   90.00
_cell.angle_gamma   90.00
#
_symmetry.space_group_name_H-M   'P 1'
#
loop_
_entity.id
_entity.type
_entity.pdbx_description
1 polymer ?
#
loop_
_entity_poly.entity_id
_entity_poly.type
_entity_poly.pdbx_seq_one_letter_code
_entity_poly.pdbx_strand_id
1 'polypeptide(L)'
;MSELTLTTPEQLTQVVESLVLTVSDKFELNKRMANRARQFFRQQIRAQRDIDNNPYQSRTRRKATQLCDGTQAQNTVNNKNMLLGFGKALRTHVTDDSFEVGLKGVAGRIGQEHNQGAQVSFTTRVNGHYNSKTGQWTGGVKTKRNYQMPKRTFIGWTPALERELLAMAAEHFALEDAA
;
A
#
# COMPACT_ATOMS: atom_id res chain seq x y z
N MET A 1 -38.38 18.66 -10.70
CA MET A 1 -37.59 19.65 -11.46
C MET A 1 -38.29 20.98 -11.30
N SER A 2 -38.05 21.68 -10.19
CA SER A 2 -38.52 23.05 -9.98
C SER A 2 -37.50 24.00 -10.61
N GLU A 3 -37.91 24.77 -11.60
CA GLU A 3 -37.11 25.88 -12.14
C GLU A 3 -36.84 26.90 -11.02
N LEU A 4 -35.60 26.92 -10.53
CA LEU A 4 -35.10 27.96 -9.62
C LEU A 4 -35.10 29.30 -10.37
N THR A 5 -36.12 30.12 -10.15
CA THR A 5 -36.19 31.49 -10.65
C THR A 5 -35.41 32.40 -9.73
N LEU A 6 -34.16 32.71 -10.11
CA LEU A 6 -33.29 33.64 -9.38
C LEU A 6 -33.73 35.07 -9.70
N THR A 7 -34.15 35.81 -8.67
CA THR A 7 -34.66 37.18 -8.78
C THR A 7 -33.63 38.23 -8.38
N THR A 8 -32.58 37.84 -7.62
CA THR A 8 -31.52 38.74 -7.19
C THR A 8 -30.13 38.14 -7.39
N PRO A 9 -29.09 38.98 -7.62
CA PRO A 9 -27.70 38.51 -7.72
C PRO A 9 -27.16 37.92 -6.41
N GLU A 10 -27.75 38.28 -5.27
CA GLU A 10 -27.49 37.69 -3.95
C GLU A 10 -27.96 36.23 -3.87
N GLN A 11 -29.08 35.89 -4.52
CA GLN A 11 -29.53 34.49 -4.62
C GLN A 11 -28.63 33.67 -5.52
N LEU A 12 -28.09 34.26 -6.59
CA LEU A 12 -27.13 33.59 -7.47
C LEU A 12 -25.80 33.35 -6.75
N THR A 13 -25.34 34.29 -5.93
CA THR A 13 -24.15 34.09 -5.09
C THR A 13 -24.39 33.06 -3.99
N GLN A 14 -25.55 33.03 -3.35
CA GLN A 14 -25.91 31.97 -2.39
C GLN A 14 -25.99 30.58 -3.05
N VAL A 15 -26.52 30.49 -4.27
CA VAL A 15 -26.57 29.23 -5.04
C VAL A 15 -25.17 28.81 -5.50
N VAL A 16 -24.33 29.75 -5.93
CA VAL A 16 -22.92 29.46 -6.26
C VAL A 16 -22.15 29.07 -5.00
N GLU A 17 -22.38 29.70 -3.86
CA GLU A 17 -21.78 29.31 -2.57
C GLU A 17 -22.29 27.96 -2.06
N SER A 18 -23.52 27.55 -2.37
CA SER A 18 -24.01 26.20 -2.08
C SER A 18 -23.48 25.15 -3.06
N LEU A 19 -23.25 25.52 -4.33
CA LEU A 19 -22.59 24.67 -5.34
C LEU A 19 -21.09 24.51 -5.07
N VAL A 20 -20.47 25.53 -4.47
CA VAL A 20 -19.12 25.43 -3.91
C VAL A 20 -19.25 24.63 -2.62
N LEU A 21 -19.06 23.31 -2.72
CA LEU A 21 -19.09 22.35 -1.61
C LEU A 21 -18.74 23.00 -0.26
N THR A 22 -19.64 22.87 0.72
CA THR A 22 -19.36 23.37 2.06
C THR A 22 -18.10 22.70 2.60
N VAL A 23 -17.40 23.36 3.54
CA VAL A 23 -16.18 22.81 4.14
C VAL A 23 -16.43 21.41 4.74
N SER A 24 -17.61 21.17 5.30
CA SER A 24 -18.03 19.86 5.80
C SER A 24 -18.17 18.81 4.70
N ASP A 25 -18.77 19.16 3.56
CA ASP A 25 -19.00 18.22 2.46
C ASP A 25 -17.69 17.86 1.77
N LYS A 26 -16.79 18.84 1.59
CA LYS A 26 -15.41 18.60 1.12
C LYS A 26 -14.67 17.66 2.05
N PHE A 27 -14.74 17.89 3.35
CA PHE A 27 -14.09 17.04 4.33
C PHE A 27 -14.66 15.60 4.30
N GLU A 28 -15.97 15.44 4.17
CA GLU A 28 -16.61 14.13 4.10
C GLU A 28 -16.24 13.39 2.80
N LEU A 29 -16.26 14.08 1.66
CA LEU A 29 -15.82 13.53 0.38
C LEU A 29 -14.36 13.09 0.44
N ASN A 30 -13.46 13.95 0.94
CA ASN A 30 -12.05 13.63 1.14
C ASN A 30 -11.87 12.42 2.07
N LYS A 31 -12.67 12.31 3.13
CA LYS A 31 -12.66 11.15 4.04
C LYS A 31 -13.11 9.87 3.34
N ARG A 32 -14.15 9.92 2.50
CA ARG A 32 -14.62 8.76 1.71
C ARG A 32 -13.56 8.32 0.70
N MET A 33 -13.00 9.26 -0.05
CA MET A 33 -11.91 9.03 -1.01
C MET A 33 -10.66 8.45 -0.33
N ALA A 34 -10.24 9.01 0.81
CA ALA A 34 -9.12 8.48 1.59
C ALA A 34 -9.35 7.03 2.05
N ASN A 35 -10.57 6.71 2.48
CA ASN A 35 -10.94 5.37 2.89
C ASN A 35 -10.92 4.39 1.69
N ARG A 36 -11.44 4.79 0.53
CA ARG A 36 -11.40 3.98 -0.69
C ARG A 36 -9.96 3.74 -1.16
N ALA A 37 -9.12 4.77 -1.19
CA ALA A 37 -7.71 4.67 -1.52
C ALA A 37 -6.96 3.74 -0.55
N ARG A 38 -7.23 3.85 0.76
CA ARG A 38 -6.68 2.94 1.77
C ARG A 38 -7.10 1.48 1.54
N GLN A 39 -8.35 1.24 1.16
CA GLN A 39 -8.83 -0.10 0.82
C GLN A 39 -8.12 -0.65 -0.42
N PHE A 40 -7.94 0.18 -1.44
CA PHE A 40 -7.21 -0.17 -2.65
C PHE A 40 -5.75 -0.56 -2.34
N PHE A 41 -5.04 0.24 -1.53
CA PHE A 41 -3.66 -0.11 -1.11
C PHE A 41 -3.61 -1.41 -0.31
N ARG A 42 -4.63 -1.70 0.51
CA ARG A 42 -4.74 -3.01 1.18
C ARG A 42 -4.91 -4.16 0.20
N GLN A 43 -5.68 -3.96 -0.87
CA GLN A 43 -5.83 -4.95 -1.93
C GLN A 43 -4.52 -5.17 -2.68
N GLN A 44 -3.80 -4.09 -3.04
CA GLN A 44 -2.46 -4.18 -3.64
C GLN A 44 -1.49 -4.98 -2.77
N ILE A 45 -1.44 -4.71 -1.45
CA ILE A 45 -0.62 -5.48 -0.50
C ILE A 45 -0.99 -6.96 -0.51
N ARG A 46 -2.29 -7.29 -0.49
CA ARG A 46 -2.78 -8.68 -0.52
C ARG A 46 -2.54 -9.38 -1.87
N ALA A 47 -2.46 -8.62 -2.95
CA ALA A 47 -2.19 -9.13 -4.29
C ALA A 47 -0.70 -9.47 -4.50
N GLN A 48 0.19 -9.00 -3.62
CA GLN A 48 1.61 -9.34 -3.71
C GLN A 48 1.85 -10.85 -3.56
N ARG A 49 2.82 -11.35 -4.33
CA ARG A 49 3.23 -12.75 -4.39
C ARG A 49 4.73 -12.89 -4.13
N ASP A 50 5.14 -14.09 -3.78
CA ASP A 50 6.56 -14.47 -3.70
C ASP A 50 7.15 -14.73 -5.11
N ILE A 51 8.41 -15.17 -5.17
CA ILE A 51 9.12 -15.45 -6.43
C ILE A 51 8.55 -16.68 -7.17
N ASP A 52 7.91 -17.58 -6.44
CA ASP A 52 7.27 -18.80 -6.94
C ASP A 52 5.77 -18.59 -7.19
N ASN A 53 5.32 -17.32 -7.21
CA ASN A 53 3.94 -16.88 -7.40
C ASN A 53 2.93 -17.33 -6.32
N ASN A 54 3.37 -17.75 -5.13
CA ASN A 54 2.45 -18.06 -4.03
C ASN A 54 2.01 -16.79 -3.29
N PRO A 55 0.75 -16.75 -2.80
CA PRO A 55 0.27 -15.67 -1.96
C PRO A 55 0.95 -15.66 -0.59
N TYR A 56 1.28 -14.46 -0.12
CA TYR A 56 1.67 -14.26 1.28
C TYR A 56 0.49 -14.58 2.19
N GLN A 57 0.61 -15.64 2.99
CA GLN A 57 -0.50 -16.16 3.79
C GLN A 57 -0.88 -15.21 4.94
N SER A 58 -2.19 -15.11 5.20
CA SER A 58 -2.70 -14.40 6.36
C SER A 58 -2.41 -15.20 7.65
N ARG A 59 -2.48 -14.52 8.80
CA ARG A 59 -2.04 -15.01 10.12
C ARG A 59 -2.94 -16.10 10.73
N THR A 60 -3.59 -16.96 9.95
CA THR A 60 -4.41 -18.05 10.48
C THR A 60 -3.52 -19.15 11.05
N ARG A 61 -3.30 -19.03 12.37
CA ARG A 61 -2.56 -19.92 13.30
C ARG A 61 -1.14 -20.26 12.87
N ARG A 62 -0.18 -19.64 13.57
CA ARG A 62 1.20 -20.15 13.68
C ARG A 62 1.11 -21.60 14.15
N LYS A 63 1.30 -22.56 13.24
CA LYS A 63 1.53 -23.96 13.62
C LYS A 63 2.96 -24.04 14.15
N ALA A 64 3.11 -24.49 15.40
CA ALA A 64 4.41 -24.88 15.92
C ALA A 64 4.95 -25.97 14.99
N THR A 65 6.18 -25.77 14.49
CA THR A 65 6.87 -26.74 13.64
C THR A 65 8.12 -27.17 14.38
N GLN A 66 8.35 -28.48 14.46
CA GLN A 66 9.60 -29.01 14.97
C GLN A 66 10.72 -28.71 13.96
N LEU A 67 11.77 -28.06 14.45
CA LEU A 67 13.03 -27.90 13.73
C LEU A 67 13.79 -29.24 13.66
N CYS A 68 14.76 -29.32 12.75
CA CYS A 68 15.69 -30.47 12.69
C CYS A 68 16.39 -30.73 14.04
N ASP A 69 16.51 -29.70 14.87
CA ASP A 69 17.19 -29.71 16.16
C ASP A 69 16.27 -30.21 17.30
N GLY A 70 15.04 -30.65 16.98
CA GLY A 70 14.04 -31.11 17.95
C GLY A 70 13.33 -29.99 18.72
N THR A 71 13.77 -28.74 18.57
CA THR A 71 13.13 -27.57 19.19
C THR A 71 11.83 -27.20 18.47
N GLN A 72 10.80 -26.87 19.25
CA GLN A 72 9.59 -26.27 18.70
C GLN A 72 9.83 -24.80 18.43
N ALA A 73 10.02 -24.45 17.17
CA ALA A 73 9.96 -23.06 16.77
C ALA A 73 8.53 -22.73 16.32
N GLN A 74 8.08 -21.51 16.62
CA GLN A 74 7.01 -20.88 15.83
C GLN A 74 7.60 -20.52 14.46
N ASN A 75 8.02 -21.53 13.70
CA ASN A 75 8.80 -21.29 12.52
C ASN A 75 7.91 -20.80 11.39
N THR A 76 8.32 -19.67 10.82
CA THR A 76 7.69 -19.09 9.64
C THR A 76 8.24 -19.77 8.42
N VAL A 77 7.82 -21.03 8.22
CA VAL A 77 8.15 -21.80 7.02
C VAL A 77 7.54 -21.07 5.82
N ASN A 78 8.40 -20.50 4.97
CA ASN A 78 8.15 -19.85 3.68
C ASN A 78 7.11 -18.71 3.67
N ASN A 79 7.55 -17.52 3.26
CA ASN A 79 6.72 -16.41 2.75
C ASN A 79 5.64 -15.85 3.70
N LYS A 80 5.48 -16.41 4.92
CA LYS A 80 4.39 -16.10 5.85
C LYS A 80 4.53 -14.78 6.61
N ASN A 81 5.70 -14.12 6.58
CA ASN A 81 5.94 -12.85 7.27
C ASN A 81 6.20 -11.67 6.34
N MET A 82 6.38 -11.93 5.04
CA MET A 82 6.63 -10.85 4.09
C MET A 82 5.39 -9.96 4.05
N LEU A 83 5.60 -8.67 4.32
CA LEU A 83 4.57 -7.63 4.37
C LEU A 83 3.63 -7.68 5.59
N LEU A 84 3.99 -8.46 6.62
CA LEU A 84 3.27 -8.45 7.90
C LEU A 84 3.26 -7.02 8.49
N GLY A 85 2.08 -6.56 8.89
CA GLY A 85 1.92 -5.25 9.51
C GLY A 85 1.78 -4.08 8.54
N PHE A 86 1.97 -4.26 7.23
CA PHE A 86 1.79 -3.18 6.24
C PHE A 86 0.38 -2.61 6.25
N GLY A 87 -0.64 -3.47 6.33
CA GLY A 87 -2.03 -3.04 6.44
C GLY A 87 -2.34 -2.25 7.74
N LYS A 88 -1.58 -2.49 8.81
CA LYS A 88 -1.64 -1.73 10.07
C LYS A 88 -0.82 -0.44 10.02
N ALA A 89 0.22 -0.40 9.20
CA ALA A 89 1.06 0.79 9.00
C ALA A 89 0.41 1.82 8.08
N LEU A 90 -0.61 1.44 7.30
CA LEU A 90 -1.41 2.36 6.50
C LEU A 90 -2.09 3.41 7.37
N ARG A 91 -1.82 4.68 7.07
CA ARG A 91 -2.39 5.87 7.68
C ARG A 91 -3.08 6.69 6.60
N THR A 92 -4.12 7.39 7.03
CA THR A 92 -4.86 8.35 6.23
C THR A 92 -4.76 9.69 6.96
N HIS A 93 -4.48 10.74 6.22
CA HIS A 93 -4.60 12.11 6.66
C HIS A 93 -5.68 12.78 5.81
N VAL A 94 -6.58 13.53 6.43
CA VAL A 94 -7.71 14.16 5.74
C VAL A 94 -7.81 15.58 6.25
N THR A 95 -7.89 16.51 5.30
CA THR A 95 -8.10 17.94 5.49
C THR A 95 -9.25 18.37 4.58
N ASP A 96 -9.66 19.62 4.71
CA ASP A 96 -10.76 20.17 3.91
C ASP A 96 -10.36 20.26 2.42
N ASP A 97 -9.09 20.52 2.13
CA ASP A 97 -8.58 20.69 0.76
C ASP A 97 -7.98 19.43 0.15
N SER A 98 -7.56 18.46 0.98
CA SER A 98 -6.81 17.30 0.51
C SER A 98 -6.95 16.08 1.40
N PHE A 99 -6.65 14.92 0.82
CA PHE A 99 -6.42 13.71 1.57
C PHE A 99 -5.13 13.02 1.15
N GLU A 100 -4.53 12.30 2.09
CA GLU A 100 -3.31 11.53 1.87
C GLU A 100 -3.46 10.13 2.43
N VAL A 101 -2.89 9.16 1.73
CA VAL A 101 -2.80 7.77 2.20
C VAL A 101 -1.36 7.31 2.06
N GLY A 102 -0.79 6.84 3.16
CA GLY A 102 0.62 6.46 3.21
C GLY A 102 0.92 5.37 4.22
N LEU A 103 2.16 4.86 4.17
CA LEU A 103 2.69 3.89 5.11
C LEU A 103 3.62 4.58 6.10
N LYS A 104 3.43 4.34 7.40
CA LYS A 104 4.30 4.88 8.46
C LYS A 104 5.46 3.93 8.78
N GLY A 105 6.64 4.51 9.04
CA GLY A 105 7.79 3.81 9.62
C GLY A 105 8.47 2.83 8.65
N VAL A 106 8.93 1.70 9.18
CA VAL A 106 9.70 0.68 8.41
C VAL A 106 8.93 0.17 7.19
N ALA A 107 7.61 0.01 7.30
CA ALA A 107 6.78 -0.40 6.16
C ALA A 107 6.79 0.63 5.01
N GLY A 108 6.86 1.92 5.33
CA GLY A 108 6.99 2.99 4.33
C GLY A 108 8.33 2.94 3.61
N ARG A 109 9.42 2.75 4.36
CA ARG A 109 10.77 2.60 3.78
C ARG A 109 10.86 1.40 2.84
N ILE A 110 10.34 0.25 3.27
CA ILE A 110 10.31 -0.95 2.41
C ILE A 110 9.46 -0.69 1.16
N GLY A 111 8.28 -0.08 1.31
CA GLY A 111 7.43 0.26 0.17
C GLY A 111 8.12 1.18 -0.84
N GLN A 112 8.86 2.16 -0.35
CA GLN A 112 9.68 3.06 -1.17
C GLN A 112 10.79 2.31 -1.90
N GLU A 113 11.56 1.47 -1.22
CA GLU A 113 12.63 0.66 -1.82
C GLU A 113 12.09 -0.26 -2.92
N HIS A 114 10.93 -0.88 -2.71
CA HIS A 114 10.27 -1.67 -3.76
C HIS A 114 9.80 -0.80 -4.95
N ASN A 115 9.29 0.40 -4.70
CA ASN A 115 8.80 1.33 -5.73
C ASN A 115 9.90 2.01 -6.55
N GLN A 116 11.07 2.23 -5.95
CA GLN A 116 12.21 2.91 -6.57
C GLN A 116 13.24 1.93 -7.12
N GLY A 117 13.24 0.68 -6.63
CA GLY A 117 14.34 -0.25 -6.80
C GLY A 117 15.45 0.03 -5.79
N ALA A 118 16.23 -1.00 -5.48
CA ALA A 118 17.34 -0.91 -4.52
C ALA A 118 18.50 -1.79 -4.98
N GLN A 119 19.73 -1.43 -4.61
CA GLN A 119 20.92 -2.22 -4.87
C GLN A 119 21.49 -2.76 -3.57
N VAL A 120 21.78 -4.06 -3.52
CA VAL A 120 22.45 -4.69 -2.37
C VAL A 120 23.75 -5.33 -2.83
N SER A 121 24.87 -4.90 -2.24
CA SER A 121 26.17 -5.54 -2.41
C SER A 121 26.40 -6.58 -1.33
N PHE A 122 26.77 -7.80 -1.69
CA PHE A 122 27.10 -8.87 -0.75
C PHE A 122 28.37 -9.61 -1.17
N THR A 123 29.05 -10.22 -0.21
CA THR A 123 30.26 -11.01 -0.47
C THR A 123 29.89 -12.49 -0.45
N THR A 124 30.16 -13.20 -1.54
CA THR A 124 29.94 -14.65 -1.69
C THR A 124 31.24 -15.33 -2.10
N ARG A 125 31.31 -16.66 -2.05
CA ARG A 125 32.43 -17.44 -2.56
C ARG A 125 32.04 -18.17 -3.84
N VAL A 126 32.72 -17.84 -4.94
CA VAL A 126 32.54 -18.56 -6.22
C VAL A 126 33.28 -19.89 -6.13
N ASN A 127 32.61 -20.98 -6.52
CA ASN A 127 33.08 -22.37 -6.37
C ASN A 127 33.37 -22.77 -4.90
N GLY A 128 32.79 -22.06 -3.93
CA GLY A 128 32.75 -22.49 -2.54
C GLY A 128 31.62 -23.51 -2.31
N HIS A 129 31.71 -24.27 -1.23
CA HIS A 129 30.62 -25.13 -0.77
C HIS A 129 30.18 -24.69 0.63
N TYR A 130 28.88 -24.83 0.91
CA TYR A 130 28.35 -24.53 2.23
C TYR A 130 28.69 -25.66 3.19
N ASN A 131 29.42 -25.35 4.26
CA ASN A 131 29.74 -26.30 5.31
C ASN A 131 28.68 -26.22 6.41
N SER A 132 27.77 -27.20 6.44
CA SER A 132 26.68 -27.28 7.41
C SER A 132 27.15 -27.44 8.86
N LYS A 133 28.36 -27.96 9.10
CA LYS A 133 28.91 -28.12 10.46
C LYS A 133 29.40 -26.82 11.08
N THR A 134 29.85 -25.87 10.26
CA THR A 134 30.36 -24.56 10.71
C THR A 134 29.41 -23.41 10.38
N GLY A 135 28.36 -23.67 9.59
CA GLY A 135 27.41 -22.65 9.14
C GLY A 135 28.00 -21.63 8.17
N GLN A 136 29.14 -21.95 7.52
CA GLN A 136 29.90 -21.01 6.71
C GLN A 136 30.22 -21.58 5.32
N TRP A 137 30.34 -20.68 4.33
CA TRP A 137 30.85 -21.04 3.01
C TRP A 137 32.38 -21.17 3.03
N THR A 138 32.88 -22.37 2.75
CA THR A 138 34.30 -22.72 2.75
C THR A 138 34.79 -23.08 1.35
N GLY A 139 36.12 -23.02 1.12
CA GLY A 139 36.72 -23.16 -0.22
C GLY A 139 36.43 -21.96 -1.14
N GLY A 140 36.82 -22.03 -2.41
CA GLY A 140 36.52 -21.02 -3.44
C GLY A 140 37.13 -19.62 -3.24
N VAL A 141 36.81 -18.70 -4.17
CA VAL A 141 37.33 -17.32 -4.19
C VAL A 141 36.26 -16.35 -3.69
N LYS A 142 36.60 -15.53 -2.67
CA LYS A 142 35.71 -14.46 -2.18
C LYS A 142 35.50 -13.43 -3.28
N THR A 143 34.25 -13.21 -3.65
CA THR A 143 33.84 -12.29 -4.71
C THR A 143 32.72 -11.41 -4.20
N LYS A 144 32.84 -10.10 -4.44
CA LYS A 144 31.76 -9.15 -4.15
C LYS A 144 30.77 -9.17 -5.32
N ARG A 145 29.50 -9.44 -5.04
CA ARG A 145 28.40 -9.42 -6.02
C ARG A 145 27.42 -8.32 -5.66
N ASN A 146 26.70 -7.85 -6.67
CA ASN A 146 25.65 -6.85 -6.52
C ASN A 146 24.33 -7.45 -7.02
N TYR A 147 23.28 -7.31 -6.23
CA TYR A 147 21.91 -7.58 -6.64
C TYR A 147 21.19 -6.25 -6.86
N GLN A 148 20.66 -6.05 -8.07
CA GLN A 148 19.78 -4.93 -8.37
C GLN A 148 18.33 -5.41 -8.29
N MET A 149 17.59 -4.84 -7.35
CA MET A 149 16.17 -5.06 -7.24
C MET A 149 15.44 -4.24 -8.32
N PRO A 150 14.55 -4.86 -9.10
CA PRO A 150 13.81 -4.16 -10.14
C PRO A 150 12.80 -3.17 -9.54
N LYS A 151 12.66 -2.01 -10.21
CA LYS A 151 11.62 -1.03 -9.90
C LYS A 151 10.25 -1.64 -10.23
N ARG A 152 9.31 -1.64 -9.28
CA ARG A 152 7.93 -2.11 -9.51
C ARG A 152 6.90 -1.26 -8.79
N THR A 153 5.69 -1.14 -9.31
CA THR A 153 4.58 -0.51 -8.58
C THR A 153 4.09 -1.47 -7.49
N PHE A 154 4.69 -1.36 -6.32
CA PHE A 154 4.45 -2.26 -5.20
C PHE A 154 3.21 -1.85 -4.42
N ILE A 155 3.15 -0.59 -3.97
CA ILE A 155 1.98 0.04 -3.36
C ILE A 155 1.97 1.48 -3.82
N GLY A 156 0.85 1.97 -4.33
CA GLY A 156 0.76 3.37 -4.72
C GLY A 156 -0.39 3.67 -5.65
N TRP A 157 -0.44 4.95 -6.03
CA TRP A 157 -1.38 5.50 -6.98
C TRP A 157 -1.27 4.82 -8.34
N THR A 158 -2.42 4.49 -8.92
CA THR A 158 -2.54 3.91 -10.25
C THR A 158 -3.65 4.62 -11.03
N PRO A 159 -3.61 4.59 -12.38
CA PRO A 159 -4.69 5.16 -13.19
C PRO A 159 -6.07 4.53 -12.93
N ALA A 160 -6.11 3.29 -12.43
CA ALA A 160 -7.36 2.64 -12.07
C ALA A 160 -7.97 3.25 -10.81
N LEU A 161 -7.15 3.46 -9.77
CA LEU A 161 -7.59 4.14 -8.55
C LEU A 161 -8.03 5.57 -8.84
N GLU A 162 -7.33 6.27 -9.74
CA GLU A 162 -7.68 7.63 -10.15
C GLU A 162 -9.10 7.73 -10.72
N ARG A 163 -9.43 6.84 -11.66
CA ARG A 163 -10.76 6.80 -12.26
C ARG A 163 -11.84 6.47 -11.23
N GLU A 164 -11.58 5.54 -10.31
CA GLU A 164 -12.53 5.23 -9.24
C GLU A 164 -12.79 6.44 -8.33
N LEU A 165 -11.74 7.17 -7.98
CA LEU A 165 -11.85 8.35 -7.12
C LEU A 165 -12.53 9.53 -7.83
N LEU A 166 -12.26 9.72 -9.12
CA LEU A 166 -12.96 10.71 -9.95
C LEU A 166 -14.45 10.37 -10.09
N ALA A 167 -14.79 9.09 -10.26
CA ALA A 167 -16.18 8.65 -10.28
C ALA A 167 -16.90 8.93 -8.96
N MET A 168 -16.25 8.66 -7.81
CA MET A 168 -16.82 9.00 -6.50
C MET A 168 -17.05 10.50 -6.31
N ALA A 169 -16.16 11.35 -6.83
CA ALA A 169 -16.35 12.80 -6.81
C ALA A 169 -17.53 13.21 -7.70
N ALA A 170 -17.62 12.67 -8.93
CA ALA A 170 -18.70 12.95 -9.86
C ALA A 170 -20.08 12.51 -9.32
N GLU A 171 -20.16 11.33 -8.69
CA GLU A 171 -21.37 10.83 -8.03
C GLU A 171 -21.83 11.76 -6.89
N HIS A 172 -20.91 12.35 -6.15
CA HIS A 172 -21.23 13.29 -5.09
C HIS A 172 -21.91 14.55 -5.64
N PHE A 173 -21.33 15.15 -6.69
CA PHE A 173 -21.91 16.33 -7.34
C PHE A 173 -23.28 16.03 -7.95
N ALA A 174 -23.45 14.85 -8.59
CA ALA A 174 -24.73 14.47 -9.19
C ALA A 174 -25.84 14.24 -8.15
N LEU A 175 -25.50 13.82 -6.93
CA LEU A 175 -26.46 13.66 -5.83
C LEU A 175 -26.86 14.99 -5.20
N GLU A 176 -25.95 15.97 -5.14
CA GLU A 176 -26.24 17.32 -4.66
C GLU A 176 -27.12 18.10 -5.65
N ASP A 177 -26.91 17.96 -6.96
CA ASP A 177 -27.77 18.58 -7.99
C ASP A 177 -29.20 18.01 -8.01
N ALA A 178 -29.40 16.82 -7.44
CA ALA A 178 -30.69 16.12 -7.42
C ALA A 178 -31.48 16.28 -6.11
N ALA A 179 -30.87 16.82 -5.05
CA ALA A 179 -31.45 17.00 -3.71
C ALA A 179 -32.02 18.42 -3.54
#